data_AF-A0A7Z9WT62-F1
#
_entry.id   AF-A0A7Z9WT62-F1
#
_cell.length_a   1.000
_cell.length_b   1.000
_cell.length_c   1.000
_cell.angle_alpha   90.00
_cell.angle_beta   90.00
_cell.angle_gamma   90.00
#
_symmetry.space_group_name_H-M   'P 1'
#
loop_
_entity.id
_entity.type
_entity.pdbx_description
1 polymer ?
#
loop_
_entity_poly.entity_id
_entity_poly.type
_entity_poly.pdbx_seq_one_letter_code
_entity_poly.pdbx_strand_id
1 'polypeptide(L)'
;MTQRLRPWKPDFRRVGRALLGLWRPRWVHIQAAGLGALAVFAFAPFSFAPLALLSLSGLFWLWYRSERPGDAFKVGFWYGLGLFGVGVSWLFSSIYVYGGAPLPLALLAVVAWVIYLSLFPALAGWLAKRFTHPGSVWGLLIIYPAAWVAGEYLRGHLLGGYPVLNLGTSHILTWLDGYAPLLGVYGVGWALALSAAALVWLIERGAWIGAPLVFAAVWLAGGSLSDVRWTTPHGQPVDIALLQGNIP
;
A
#
# COMPACT_ATOMS: atom_id res chain seq x y z
N MET A 1 -6.11 39.61 34.90
CA MET A 1 -5.49 38.28 34.86
C MET A 1 -4.88 38.05 33.47
N THR A 2 -3.59 38.35 33.29
CA THR A 2 -2.88 38.16 32.03
C THR A 2 -2.28 36.75 31.98
N GLN A 3 -2.92 35.85 31.22
CA GLN A 3 -2.34 34.53 30.93
C GLN A 3 -1.11 34.72 30.02
N ARG A 4 0.08 34.54 30.59
CA ARG A 4 1.32 34.44 29.80
C ARG A 4 1.27 33.15 28.98
N LEU A 5 1.13 33.29 27.67
CA LEU A 5 1.30 32.19 26.72
C LEU A 5 2.72 31.60 26.90
N ARG A 6 2.80 30.31 27.22
CA ARG A 6 4.10 29.61 27.29
C ARG A 6 4.71 29.59 25.89
N PRO A 7 5.95 30.05 25.70
CA PRO A 7 6.60 29.97 24.40
C PRO A 7 6.82 28.49 24.04
N TRP A 8 6.23 28.06 22.93
CA TRP A 8 6.49 26.74 22.36
C TRP A 8 7.97 26.66 21.97
N LYS A 9 8.72 25.80 22.66
CA LYS A 9 10.10 25.46 22.28
C LYS A 9 10.11 24.04 21.72
N PRO A 10 10.44 23.83 20.43
CA PRO A 10 10.57 22.50 19.89
C PRO A 10 11.74 21.76 20.56
N ASP A 11 11.46 20.58 21.14
CA ASP A 11 12.49 19.71 21.69
C ASP A 11 13.12 18.87 20.56
N PHE A 12 14.13 19.45 19.91
CA PHE A 12 14.89 18.80 18.84
C PHE A 12 15.56 17.49 19.28
N ARG A 13 15.85 17.30 20.58
CA ARG A 13 16.41 16.03 21.11
C ARG A 13 15.36 14.90 21.12
N ARG A 14 14.07 15.23 21.21
CA ARG A 14 12.97 14.26 21.04
C ARG A 14 12.82 13.83 19.59
N VAL A 15 12.92 14.78 18.65
CA VAL A 15 12.87 14.50 17.21
C VAL A 15 14.05 13.64 16.79
N GLY A 16 15.28 13.98 17.20
CA GLY A 16 16.47 13.18 16.88
C GLY A 16 16.41 11.75 17.40
N ARG A 17 15.91 11.52 18.63
CA ARG A 17 15.71 10.17 19.17
C ARG A 17 14.59 9.40 18.46
N ALA A 18 13.52 10.08 18.05
CA ALA A 18 12.46 9.46 17.26
C ALA A 18 12.96 9.00 15.88
N LEU A 19 13.79 9.83 15.23
CA LEU A 19 14.46 9.50 13.97
C LEU A 19 15.43 8.32 14.15
N LEU A 20 16.31 8.35 15.14
CA LEU A 20 17.22 7.22 15.43
C LEU A 20 16.45 5.92 15.78
N GLY A 21 15.27 6.05 16.38
CA GLY A 21 14.39 4.93 16.70
C GLY A 21 13.62 4.34 15.51
N LEU A 22 13.62 4.99 14.34
CA LEU A 22 13.15 4.39 13.09
C LEU A 22 14.18 3.40 12.53
N TRP A 23 15.47 3.68 12.75
CA TRP A 23 16.61 2.94 12.19
C TRP A 23 17.07 1.73 13.03
N ARG A 24 16.46 1.47 14.19
CA ARG A 24 16.72 0.27 14.99
C ARG A 24 15.63 -0.77 14.75
N PRO A 25 15.78 -1.67 13.75
CA PRO A 25 14.77 -2.68 13.48
C PRO A 25 14.64 -3.63 14.67
N ARG A 26 13.39 -3.99 14.98
CA ARG A 26 13.05 -5.15 15.81
C ARG A 26 12.52 -6.21 14.85
N TRP A 27 12.33 -7.43 15.34
CA TRP A 27 11.82 -8.54 14.53
C TRP A 27 10.54 -8.17 13.75
N VAL A 28 9.63 -7.43 14.38
CA VAL A 28 8.40 -6.93 13.76
C VAL A 28 8.64 -6.06 12.51
N HIS A 29 9.70 -5.26 12.51
CA HIS A 29 10.07 -4.40 11.38
C HIS A 29 10.66 -5.21 10.22
N ILE A 30 11.41 -6.26 10.53
CA ILE A 30 11.95 -7.20 9.53
C ILE A 30 10.80 -7.98 8.88
N GLN A 31 9.83 -8.44 9.68
CA GLN A 31 8.62 -9.09 9.18
C GLN A 31 7.83 -8.16 8.25
N ALA A 32 7.63 -6.90 8.64
CA ALA A 32 6.97 -5.91 7.80
C ALA A 32 7.71 -5.70 6.46
N ALA A 33 9.03 -5.54 6.47
CA ALA A 33 9.82 -5.42 5.24
C ALA A 33 9.73 -6.68 4.37
N GLY A 34 9.77 -7.87 4.97
CA GLY A 34 9.60 -9.13 4.24
C GLY A 34 8.23 -9.25 3.58
N LEU A 35 7.15 -8.86 4.27
CA LEU A 35 5.81 -8.81 3.69
C LEU A 35 5.74 -7.81 2.53
N GLY A 36 6.32 -6.62 2.68
CA GLY A 36 6.41 -5.63 1.60
C GLY A 36 7.12 -6.17 0.36
N ALA A 37 8.29 -6.80 0.54
CA ALA A 37 9.03 -7.44 -0.55
C ALA A 37 8.22 -8.57 -1.20
N LEU A 38 7.50 -9.37 -0.41
CA LEU A 38 6.62 -10.44 -0.90
C LEU A 38 5.50 -9.92 -1.82
N ALA A 39 4.96 -8.73 -1.55
CA ALA A 39 3.91 -8.13 -2.38
C ALA A 39 4.39 -7.82 -3.81
N VAL A 40 5.69 -7.67 -4.05
CA VAL A 40 6.21 -7.41 -5.41
C VAL A 40 5.88 -8.56 -6.38
N PHE A 41 5.84 -9.79 -5.89
CA PHE A 41 5.51 -10.98 -6.69
C PHE A 41 4.02 -11.06 -7.08
N ALA A 42 3.17 -10.18 -6.54
CA ALA A 42 1.80 -10.04 -7.00
C ALA A 42 1.69 -9.24 -8.31
N PHE A 43 2.74 -8.52 -8.70
CA PHE A 43 2.80 -7.73 -9.93
C PHE A 43 3.50 -8.49 -11.06
N ALA A 44 3.32 -8.00 -12.29
CA ALA A 44 4.07 -8.50 -13.44
C ALA A 44 5.59 -8.44 -13.19
N PRO A 45 6.37 -9.41 -13.67
CA PRO A 45 5.97 -10.52 -14.54
C PRO A 45 5.41 -11.75 -13.80
N PHE A 46 5.39 -11.76 -12.46
CA PHE A 46 5.03 -12.93 -11.66
C PHE A 46 3.52 -13.11 -11.51
N SER A 47 2.79 -11.99 -11.33
CA SER A 47 1.32 -11.93 -11.31
C SER A 47 0.65 -12.88 -10.31
N PHE A 48 1.29 -13.16 -9.16
CA PHE A 48 0.74 -14.05 -8.14
C PHE A 48 -0.11 -13.27 -7.12
N ALA A 49 -1.31 -12.86 -7.55
CA ALA A 49 -2.24 -12.00 -6.82
C ALA A 49 -2.49 -12.38 -5.34
N PRO A 50 -2.59 -13.66 -4.93
CA PRO A 50 -2.79 -14.02 -3.52
C PRO A 50 -1.71 -13.48 -2.57
N LEU A 51 -0.49 -13.22 -3.06
CA LEU A 51 0.58 -12.62 -2.25
C LEU A 51 0.31 -11.17 -1.87
N ALA A 52 -0.43 -10.41 -2.68
CA ALA A 52 -0.86 -9.06 -2.31
C ALA A 52 -1.81 -9.11 -1.11
N LEU A 53 -2.79 -10.03 -1.13
CA LEU A 53 -3.70 -10.25 -0.02
C LEU A 53 -2.96 -10.70 1.24
N LEU A 54 -2.06 -11.70 1.13
CA LEU A 54 -1.27 -12.19 2.26
C LEU A 54 -0.40 -11.08 2.86
N SER A 55 0.28 -10.32 2.00
CA SER A 55 1.16 -9.23 2.39
C SER A 55 0.40 -8.13 3.13
N LEU A 56 -0.72 -7.66 2.56
CA LEU A 56 -1.54 -6.61 3.16
C LEU A 56 -2.23 -7.09 4.45
N SER A 57 -2.66 -8.35 4.52
CA SER A 57 -3.20 -8.96 5.75
C SER A 57 -2.15 -9.00 6.85
N GLY A 58 -0.92 -9.40 6.51
CA GLY A 58 0.20 -9.38 7.45
C GLY A 58 0.51 -7.96 7.94
N LEU A 59 0.50 -6.96 7.05
CA LEU A 59 0.68 -5.56 7.43
C LEU A 59 -0.41 -5.10 8.40
N PHE A 60 -1.69 -5.37 8.08
CA PHE A 60 -2.82 -4.98 8.92
C PHE A 60 -2.78 -5.69 10.28
N TRP A 61 -2.35 -6.95 10.31
CA TRP A 61 -2.13 -7.70 11.55
C TRP A 61 -1.05 -7.04 12.42
N LEU A 62 0.06 -6.62 11.83
CA LEU A 62 1.12 -5.90 12.55
C LEU A 62 0.67 -4.51 13.04
N TRP A 63 -0.14 -3.79 12.28
CA TRP A 63 -0.76 -2.54 12.74
C TRP A 63 -1.74 -2.77 13.89
N TYR A 64 -2.56 -3.82 13.80
CA TYR A 64 -3.53 -4.18 14.83
C TYR A 64 -2.83 -4.43 16.18
N ARG A 65 -1.72 -5.19 16.16
CA ARG A 65 -0.89 -5.50 17.33
C ARG A 65 0.04 -4.38 17.79
N SER A 66 0.21 -3.32 17.01
CA SER A 66 1.00 -2.15 17.43
C SER A 66 0.31 -1.46 18.61
N GLU A 67 1.05 -1.02 19.64
CA GLU A 67 0.45 -0.38 20.82
C GLU A 67 0.07 1.08 20.53
N ARG A 68 0.95 1.82 19.85
CA ARG A 68 0.79 3.26 19.59
C ARG A 68 0.76 3.56 18.09
N PRO A 69 0.14 4.69 17.68
CA PRO A 69 0.17 5.13 16.28
C PRO A 69 1.58 5.28 15.72
N GLY A 70 2.55 5.69 16.54
CA GLY A 70 3.96 5.77 16.14
C GLY A 70 4.61 4.42 15.84
N ASP A 71 4.13 3.33 16.45
CA ASP A 71 4.64 1.98 16.17
C ASP A 71 4.07 1.47 14.84
N ALA A 72 2.77 1.69 14.61
CA ALA A 72 2.13 1.38 13.33
C ALA A 72 2.75 2.18 12.17
N PHE A 73 3.13 3.45 12.42
CA PHE A 73 3.91 4.25 11.47
C PHE A 73 5.22 3.56 11.09
N LYS A 74 6.00 3.11 12.08
CA LYS A 74 7.28 2.43 11.83
C LYS A 74 7.08 1.11 11.08
N VAL A 75 6.09 0.32 11.47
CA VAL A 75 5.73 -0.92 10.77
C VAL A 75 5.40 -0.62 9.30
N GLY A 76 4.55 0.38 9.03
CA GLY A 76 4.22 0.79 7.66
C GLY A 76 5.44 1.30 6.90
N PHE A 77 6.33 2.04 7.55
CA PHE A 77 7.58 2.52 6.94
C PHE A 77 8.47 1.36 6.50
N TRP A 78 8.72 0.38 7.37
CA TRP A 78 9.53 -0.78 7.05
C TRP A 78 8.88 -1.68 5.99
N TYR A 79 7.55 -1.82 6.00
CA TYR A 79 6.82 -2.47 4.91
C TYR A 79 7.04 -1.77 3.57
N GLY A 80 6.94 -0.44 3.56
CA GLY A 80 7.25 0.38 2.38
C GLY A 80 8.68 0.17 1.87
N LEU A 81 9.66 0.11 2.78
CA LEU A 81 11.06 -0.14 2.39
C LEU A 81 11.21 -1.49 1.66
N GLY A 82 10.51 -2.53 2.12
CA GLY A 82 10.49 -3.82 1.43
C GLY A 82 9.81 -3.76 0.07
N LEU A 83 8.59 -3.21 0.01
CA LEU A 83 7.79 -3.14 -1.21
C LEU A 83 8.49 -2.31 -2.30
N PHE A 84 8.89 -1.09 -1.97
CA PHE A 84 9.49 -0.17 -2.94
C PHE A 84 10.98 -0.47 -3.15
N GLY A 85 11.72 -0.87 -2.12
CA GLY A 85 13.13 -1.24 -2.25
C GLY A 85 13.36 -2.38 -3.25
N VAL A 86 12.49 -3.39 -3.25
CA VAL A 86 12.52 -4.47 -4.23
C VAL A 86 11.82 -4.05 -5.53
N GLY A 87 10.59 -3.55 -5.44
CA GLY A 87 9.72 -3.37 -6.61
C GLY A 87 10.03 -2.17 -7.49
N VAL A 88 10.81 -1.19 -7.02
CA VAL A 88 11.29 -0.06 -7.86
C VAL A 88 12.81 -0.04 -8.02
N SER A 89 13.48 -1.16 -7.71
CA SER A 89 14.94 -1.30 -7.88
C SER A 89 15.42 -1.02 -9.31
N TRP A 90 14.58 -1.29 -10.31
CA TRP A 90 14.83 -1.00 -11.72
C TRP A 90 15.07 0.49 -12.04
N LEU A 91 14.61 1.42 -11.18
CA LEU A 91 14.89 2.86 -11.34
C LEU A 91 16.38 3.18 -11.32
N PHE A 92 17.18 2.33 -10.66
CA PHE A 92 18.63 2.48 -10.66
C PHE A 92 19.18 2.47 -12.09
N SER A 93 18.76 1.53 -12.93
CA SER A 93 19.20 1.46 -14.33
C SER A 93 18.78 2.70 -15.12
N SER A 94 17.57 3.21 -14.91
CA SER A 94 17.09 4.44 -15.54
C SER A 94 17.98 5.65 -15.21
N ILE A 95 18.39 5.81 -13.96
CA ILE A 95 19.17 6.97 -13.52
C ILE A 95 20.66 6.81 -13.84
N TYR A 96 21.22 5.63 -13.60
CA TYR A 96 22.65 5.37 -13.75
C TYR A 96 23.03 5.13 -15.22
N VAL A 97 22.37 4.16 -15.87
CA VAL A 97 22.74 3.73 -17.24
C VAL A 97 22.24 4.74 -18.26
N TYR A 98 20.95 5.05 -18.23
CA TYR A 98 20.35 5.94 -19.25
C TYR A 98 20.46 7.42 -18.88
N GLY A 99 20.45 7.75 -17.60
CA GLY A 99 20.61 9.13 -17.13
C GLY A 99 22.06 9.61 -17.05
N GLY A 100 23.05 8.71 -17.13
CA GLY A 100 24.47 9.06 -17.06
C GLY A 100 24.92 9.63 -15.71
N ALA A 101 24.14 9.46 -14.64
CA ALA A 101 24.47 9.99 -13.34
C ALA A 101 25.64 9.24 -12.69
N PRO A 102 26.53 9.91 -11.92
CA PRO A 102 27.53 9.22 -11.12
C PRO A 102 26.90 8.22 -10.14
N LEU A 103 27.56 7.08 -9.92
CA LEU A 103 27.04 5.99 -9.08
C LEU A 103 26.52 6.44 -7.69
N PRO A 104 27.25 7.26 -6.91
CA PRO A 104 26.77 7.70 -5.60
C PRO A 104 25.48 8.52 -5.67
N LEU A 105 25.32 9.33 -6.72
CA LEU A 105 24.14 10.15 -6.92
C LEU A 105 22.93 9.30 -7.32
N ALA A 106 23.12 8.31 -8.20
CA ALA A 106 22.06 7.38 -8.59
C ALA A 106 21.55 6.57 -7.39
N LEU A 107 22.46 6.03 -6.57
CA LEU A 107 22.10 5.30 -5.35
C LEU A 107 21.35 6.21 -4.35
N LEU A 108 21.86 7.42 -4.12
CA LEU A 108 21.22 8.38 -3.23
C LEU A 108 19.80 8.71 -3.70
N ALA A 109 19.61 8.94 -5.00
CA ALA A 109 18.31 9.25 -5.58
C ALA A 109 17.32 8.09 -5.39
N VAL A 110 17.71 6.85 -5.68
CA VAL A 110 16.85 5.67 -5.49
C VAL A 110 16.51 5.47 -4.01
N VAL A 111 17.48 5.56 -3.11
CA VAL A 111 17.24 5.41 -1.67
C VAL A 111 16.30 6.50 -1.15
N ALA A 112 16.52 7.76 -1.54
CA ALA A 112 15.65 8.87 -1.18
C ALA A 112 14.22 8.65 -1.70
N TRP A 113 14.08 8.14 -2.92
CA TRP A 113 12.79 7.83 -3.52
C TRP A 113 12.06 6.71 -2.77
N VAL A 114 12.76 5.61 -2.45
CA VAL A 114 12.20 4.51 -1.65
C VAL A 114 11.76 4.99 -0.27
N ILE A 115 12.56 5.83 0.39
CA ILE A 115 12.19 6.43 1.69
C ILE A 115 10.92 7.27 1.54
N TYR A 116 10.85 8.14 0.53
CA TYR A 116 9.67 8.96 0.25
C TYR A 116 8.41 8.11 0.05
N LEU A 117 8.48 7.09 -0.81
CA LEU A 117 7.34 6.20 -1.07
C LEU A 117 6.93 5.40 0.19
N SER A 118 7.90 5.06 1.04
CA SER A 118 7.64 4.33 2.29
C SER A 118 6.89 5.17 3.33
N LEU A 119 6.86 6.49 3.19
CA LEU A 119 6.08 7.36 4.07
C LEU A 119 4.58 7.18 3.89
N PHE A 120 4.10 6.73 2.72
CA PHE A 120 2.66 6.57 2.47
C PHE A 120 2.06 5.35 3.22
N PRO A 121 2.64 4.14 3.15
CA PRO A 121 2.23 3.05 4.04
C PRO A 121 2.44 3.38 5.53
N ALA A 122 3.50 4.12 5.88
CA ALA A 122 3.73 4.59 7.24
C ALA A 122 2.60 5.50 7.74
N LEU A 123 2.21 6.49 6.94
CA LEU A 123 1.10 7.39 7.24
C LEU A 123 -0.22 6.62 7.32
N ALA A 124 -0.48 5.69 6.39
CA ALA A 124 -1.66 4.83 6.43
C ALA A 124 -1.75 4.05 7.75
N GLY A 125 -0.65 3.42 8.19
CA GLY A 125 -0.60 2.71 9.46
C GLY A 125 -0.82 3.60 10.67
N TRP A 126 -0.23 4.81 10.65
CA TRP A 126 -0.46 5.81 11.68
C TRP A 126 -1.93 6.22 11.77
N LEU A 127 -2.56 6.54 10.62
CA LEU A 127 -3.97 6.92 10.54
C LEU A 127 -4.86 5.77 11.03
N ALA A 128 -4.62 4.56 10.55
CA ALA A 128 -5.34 3.35 10.92
C ALA A 128 -5.35 3.17 12.45
N LYS A 129 -4.19 3.29 13.09
CA LYS A 129 -4.08 3.13 14.55
C LYS A 129 -4.57 4.36 15.33
N ARG A 130 -4.40 5.57 14.81
CA ARG A 130 -4.81 6.83 15.47
C ARG A 130 -6.32 6.96 15.61
N PHE A 131 -7.06 6.45 14.63
CA PHE A 131 -8.52 6.58 14.54
C PHE A 131 -9.26 5.28 14.89
N THR A 132 -8.55 4.22 15.26
CA THR A 132 -9.16 2.95 15.69
C THR A 132 -9.04 2.77 17.20
N HIS A 133 -10.18 2.64 17.88
CA HIS A 133 -10.20 2.21 19.27
C HIS A 133 -9.68 0.77 19.41
N PRO A 134 -8.90 0.45 20.47
CA PRO A 134 -8.42 -0.90 20.71
C PRO A 134 -9.56 -1.91 20.67
N GLY A 135 -9.43 -2.87 19.75
CA GLY A 135 -10.40 -3.94 19.60
C GLY A 135 -11.69 -3.63 18.86
N SER A 136 -11.82 -2.44 18.27
CA SER A 136 -12.95 -2.12 17.42
C SER A 136 -12.91 -2.89 16.11
N VAL A 137 -13.91 -3.76 15.88
CA VAL A 137 -14.10 -4.47 14.61
C VAL A 137 -14.38 -3.49 13.47
N TRP A 138 -15.20 -2.46 13.72
CA TRP A 138 -15.48 -1.42 12.74
C TRP A 138 -14.23 -0.59 12.40
N GLY A 139 -13.36 -0.36 13.37
CA GLY A 139 -12.05 0.24 13.12
C GLY A 139 -11.22 -0.59 12.14
N LEU A 140 -11.17 -1.91 12.37
CA LEU A 140 -10.45 -2.82 11.47
C LEU A 140 -11.09 -2.90 10.07
N LEU A 141 -12.41 -3.06 9.96
CA LEU A 141 -13.08 -3.26 8.67
C LEU A 141 -13.30 -1.96 7.87
N ILE A 142 -13.33 -0.80 8.51
CA ILE A 142 -13.60 0.48 7.83
C ILE A 142 -12.34 1.35 7.78
N ILE A 143 -11.72 1.60 8.94
CA ILE A 143 -10.63 2.57 9.03
C ILE A 143 -9.35 2.05 8.39
N TYR A 144 -9.01 0.76 8.53
CA TYR A 144 -7.77 0.23 7.94
C TYR A 144 -7.81 0.24 6.40
N PRO A 145 -8.87 -0.28 5.73
CA PRO A 145 -9.00 -0.16 4.28
C PRO A 145 -9.02 1.29 3.80
N ALA A 146 -9.76 2.17 4.48
CA ALA A 146 -9.82 3.58 4.11
C ALA A 146 -8.45 4.27 4.25
N ALA A 147 -7.71 4.00 5.33
CA ALA A 147 -6.39 4.56 5.54
C ALA A 147 -5.37 4.05 4.50
N TRP A 148 -5.44 2.78 4.12
CA TRP A 148 -4.61 2.22 3.05
C TRP A 148 -4.88 2.92 1.72
N VAL A 149 -6.14 2.97 1.28
CA VAL A 149 -6.53 3.58 0.01
C VAL A 149 -6.22 5.08 0.00
N ALA A 150 -6.43 5.78 1.11
CA ALA A 150 -6.03 7.19 1.24
C ALA A 150 -4.51 7.36 1.08
N GLY A 151 -3.71 6.46 1.66
CA GLY A 151 -2.26 6.43 1.45
C GLY A 151 -1.87 6.22 -0.01
N GLU A 152 -2.50 5.26 -0.70
CA GLU A 152 -2.24 5.00 -2.13
C GLU A 152 -2.73 6.14 -3.03
N TYR A 153 -3.86 6.75 -2.70
CA TYR A 153 -4.39 7.90 -3.40
C TYR A 153 -3.45 9.09 -3.27
N LEU A 154 -3.04 9.44 -2.04
CA LEU A 154 -2.08 10.51 -1.80
C LEU A 154 -0.76 10.26 -2.53
N ARG A 155 -0.24 9.03 -2.50
CA ARG A 155 0.97 8.63 -3.23
C ARG A 155 0.84 8.82 -4.75
N GLY A 156 -0.35 8.55 -5.28
CA GLY A 156 -0.66 8.71 -6.70
C GLY A 156 -0.84 10.15 -7.18
N HIS A 157 -0.97 11.14 -6.28
CA HIS A 157 -1.30 12.52 -6.65
C HIS A 157 -0.34 13.57 -6.09
N LEU A 158 0.27 13.34 -4.92
CA LEU A 158 1.13 14.30 -4.26
C LEU A 158 2.46 14.46 -5.03
N LEU A 159 2.91 15.71 -5.21
CA LEU A 159 4.15 16.06 -5.92
C LEU A 159 4.25 15.47 -7.34
N GLY A 160 3.15 15.50 -8.08
CA GLY A 160 3.07 14.94 -9.44
C GLY A 160 2.73 13.45 -9.49
N GLY A 161 2.70 12.77 -8.33
CA GLY A 161 2.17 11.42 -8.19
C GLY A 161 3.10 10.31 -8.68
N TYR A 162 3.13 9.18 -7.96
CA TYR A 162 3.84 7.97 -8.38
C TYR A 162 3.06 6.70 -7.97
N PRO A 163 2.05 6.29 -8.76
CA PRO A 163 1.15 5.19 -8.43
C PRO A 163 1.71 3.78 -8.77
N VAL A 164 3.03 3.63 -8.93
CA VAL A 164 3.68 2.33 -9.22
C VAL A 164 3.50 1.37 -8.04
N LEU A 165 3.28 0.08 -8.30
CA LEU A 165 2.94 -0.93 -7.28
C LEU A 165 1.68 -0.59 -6.47
N ASN A 166 0.65 -0.01 -7.11
CA ASN A 166 -0.66 0.10 -6.50
C ASN A 166 -1.27 -1.29 -6.33
N LEU A 167 -1.56 -1.74 -5.11
CA LEU A 167 -1.99 -3.12 -4.87
C LEU A 167 -3.29 -3.48 -5.62
N GLY A 168 -4.14 -2.51 -5.96
CA GLY A 168 -5.31 -2.74 -6.80
C GLY A 168 -4.96 -3.33 -8.18
N THR A 169 -3.83 -2.93 -8.79
CA THR A 169 -3.44 -3.47 -10.11
C THR A 169 -2.91 -4.90 -10.06
N SER A 170 -2.57 -5.42 -8.89
CA SER A 170 -2.19 -6.84 -8.74
C SER A 170 -3.35 -7.82 -8.98
N HIS A 171 -4.58 -7.30 -9.03
CA HIS A 171 -5.81 -8.07 -9.17
C HIS A 171 -6.47 -7.95 -10.55
N ILE A 172 -5.76 -7.43 -11.56
CA ILE A 172 -6.18 -7.46 -12.96
C ILE A 172 -6.53 -8.91 -13.36
N LEU A 173 -7.65 -9.10 -14.06
CA LEU A 173 -8.19 -10.41 -14.46
C LEU A 173 -8.55 -11.36 -13.31
N THR A 174 -8.69 -10.86 -12.08
CA THR A 174 -9.28 -11.60 -10.96
C THR A 174 -10.70 -11.14 -10.68
N TRP A 175 -11.44 -11.81 -9.80
CA TRP A 175 -12.79 -11.35 -9.42
C TRP A 175 -12.81 -9.95 -8.82
N LEU A 176 -11.74 -9.50 -8.17
CA LEU A 176 -11.70 -8.13 -7.65
C LEU A 176 -11.58 -7.07 -8.77
N ASP A 177 -11.19 -7.45 -9.99
CA ASP A 177 -11.13 -6.55 -11.14
C ASP A 177 -12.52 -6.03 -11.54
N GLY A 178 -13.60 -6.73 -11.18
CA GLY A 178 -14.98 -6.28 -11.42
C GLY A 178 -15.31 -4.95 -10.75
N TYR A 179 -14.54 -4.51 -9.75
CA TYR A 179 -14.69 -3.18 -9.16
C TYR A 179 -14.08 -2.06 -10.03
N ALA A 180 -13.14 -2.38 -10.93
CA ALA A 180 -12.39 -1.39 -11.70
C ALA A 180 -13.27 -0.51 -12.61
N PRO A 181 -14.29 -1.03 -13.32
CA PRO A 181 -15.16 -0.20 -14.16
C PRO A 181 -15.98 0.84 -13.39
N LEU A 182 -16.27 0.60 -12.11
CA LEU A 182 -17.12 1.47 -11.29
C LEU A 182 -16.33 2.43 -10.40
N LEU A 183 -15.27 1.93 -9.77
CA LEU A 183 -14.55 2.62 -8.71
C LEU A 183 -13.07 2.82 -9.05
N GLY A 184 -12.64 2.39 -10.24
CA GLY A 184 -11.25 2.39 -10.66
C GLY A 184 -10.37 1.49 -9.80
N VAL A 185 -9.05 1.65 -9.98
CA VAL A 185 -8.03 0.86 -9.26
C VAL A 185 -8.13 1.00 -7.74
N TYR A 186 -8.57 2.16 -7.23
CA TYR A 186 -8.73 2.38 -5.79
C TYR A 186 -9.90 1.60 -5.19
N GLY A 187 -10.95 1.32 -5.97
CA GLY A 187 -12.01 0.40 -5.56
C GLY A 187 -11.54 -1.05 -5.45
N VAL A 188 -10.71 -1.49 -6.40
CA VAL A 188 -10.06 -2.81 -6.34
C VAL A 188 -9.14 -2.89 -5.12
N GLY A 189 -8.31 -1.86 -4.89
CA GLY A 189 -7.45 -1.76 -3.71
C GLY A 189 -8.23 -1.73 -2.39
N TRP A 190 -9.39 -1.06 -2.36
CA TRP A 190 -10.28 -1.06 -1.21
C TRP A 190 -10.86 -2.44 -0.92
N ALA A 191 -11.34 -3.15 -1.95
CA ALA A 191 -11.89 -4.50 -1.83
C ALA A 191 -10.82 -5.50 -1.34
N LEU A 192 -9.60 -5.38 -1.85
CA LEU A 192 -8.44 -6.14 -1.36
C LEU A 192 -8.13 -5.83 0.12
N ALA A 193 -8.11 -4.55 0.49
CA ALA A 193 -7.84 -4.13 1.85
C ALA A 193 -8.94 -4.56 2.84
N LEU A 194 -10.21 -4.54 2.42
CA LEU A 194 -11.32 -5.06 3.21
C LEU A 194 -11.22 -6.58 3.40
N SER A 195 -10.81 -7.30 2.34
CA SER A 195 -10.52 -8.74 2.42
C SER A 195 -9.39 -9.03 3.41
N ALA A 196 -8.32 -8.24 3.37
CA ALA A 196 -7.21 -8.33 4.32
C ALA A 196 -7.66 -8.07 5.77
N ALA A 197 -8.49 -7.04 5.99
CA ALA A 197 -9.07 -6.73 7.29
C ALA A 197 -9.97 -7.86 7.81
N ALA A 198 -10.76 -8.50 6.94
CA ALA A 198 -11.57 -9.67 7.30
C ALA A 198 -10.70 -10.86 7.75
N LEU A 199 -9.57 -11.12 7.09
CA LEU A 199 -8.63 -12.17 7.51
C LEU A 199 -8.02 -11.86 8.89
N VAL A 200 -7.63 -10.61 9.15
CA VAL A 200 -7.16 -10.21 10.49
C VAL A 200 -8.27 -10.36 11.53
N TRP A 201 -9.51 -10.01 11.19
CA TRP A 201 -10.66 -10.17 12.06
C TRP A 201 -10.90 -11.64 12.41
N LEU A 202 -10.81 -12.55 11.44
CA LEU A 202 -10.89 -13.98 11.65
C LEU A 202 -9.83 -14.46 12.65
N ILE A 203 -8.56 -14.11 12.43
CA ILE A 203 -7.41 -14.58 13.21
C ILE A 203 -7.43 -14.03 14.64
N GLU A 204 -7.68 -12.72 14.81
CA GLU A 204 -7.54 -12.05 16.12
C GLU A 204 -8.80 -12.12 16.98
N ARG A 205 -9.96 -12.42 16.40
CA ARG A 205 -11.25 -12.45 17.12
C ARG A 205 -11.99 -13.77 17.01
N GLY A 206 -11.50 -14.73 16.23
CA GLY A 206 -12.24 -15.98 15.98
C GLY A 206 -13.60 -15.71 15.34
N ALA A 207 -13.68 -14.75 14.42
CA ALA A 207 -14.92 -14.36 13.75
C ALA A 207 -15.33 -15.36 12.65
N TRP A 208 -15.49 -16.64 13.02
CA TRP A 208 -15.66 -17.79 12.12
C TRP A 208 -16.86 -17.70 11.18
N ILE A 209 -17.83 -16.83 11.48
CA ILE A 209 -19.00 -16.58 10.64
C ILE A 209 -18.85 -15.22 9.94
N GLY A 210 -18.64 -14.15 10.71
CA GLY A 210 -18.64 -12.79 10.18
C GLY A 210 -17.52 -12.52 9.18
N ALA A 211 -16.29 -12.97 9.45
CA ALA A 211 -15.17 -12.71 8.57
C ALA A 211 -15.29 -13.45 7.22
N PRO A 212 -15.63 -14.76 7.17
CA PRO A 212 -15.92 -15.42 5.90
C PRO A 212 -17.09 -14.81 5.14
N LEU A 213 -18.14 -14.32 5.83
CA LEU A 213 -19.26 -13.64 5.17
C LEU A 213 -18.82 -12.33 4.49
N VAL A 214 -18.05 -11.50 5.18
CA VAL A 214 -17.50 -10.25 4.59
C VAL A 214 -16.59 -10.58 3.41
N PHE A 215 -15.70 -11.55 3.58
CA PHE A 215 -14.79 -11.99 2.53
C PHE A 215 -15.58 -12.49 1.31
N ALA A 216 -16.51 -13.42 1.50
CA ALA A 216 -17.35 -13.95 0.43
C ALA A 216 -18.17 -12.84 -0.25
N ALA A 217 -18.78 -11.94 0.51
CA ALA A 217 -19.56 -10.82 -0.04
C ALA A 217 -18.72 -9.93 -0.96
N VAL A 218 -17.48 -9.59 -0.57
CA VAL A 218 -16.57 -8.77 -1.40
C VAL A 218 -16.20 -9.50 -2.69
N TRP A 219 -15.80 -10.77 -2.59
CA TRP A 219 -15.32 -11.51 -3.76
C TRP A 219 -16.43 -11.90 -4.73
N LEU A 220 -17.61 -12.28 -4.22
CA LEU A 220 -18.78 -12.59 -5.04
C LEU A 220 -19.35 -11.34 -5.71
N ALA A 221 -19.38 -10.19 -5.01
CA ALA A 221 -19.76 -8.93 -5.62
C ALA A 221 -18.79 -8.53 -6.74
N GLY A 222 -17.47 -8.61 -6.50
CA GLY A 222 -16.47 -8.39 -7.53
C GLY A 222 -16.67 -9.31 -8.75
N GLY A 223 -16.77 -10.62 -8.53
CA GLY A 223 -16.99 -11.59 -9.61
C GLY A 223 -18.27 -11.32 -10.41
N SER A 224 -19.36 -10.98 -9.73
CA SER A 224 -20.63 -10.63 -10.40
C SER A 224 -20.50 -9.37 -11.25
N LEU A 225 -19.70 -8.39 -10.83
CA LEU A 225 -19.44 -7.16 -11.59
C LEU A 225 -18.52 -7.40 -12.78
N SER A 226 -17.61 -8.38 -12.72
CA SER A 226 -16.74 -8.78 -13.84
C SER A 226 -17.52 -9.34 -15.03
N ASP A 227 -18.68 -9.98 -14.78
CA ASP A 227 -19.53 -10.53 -15.83
C ASP A 227 -20.36 -9.45 -16.56
N VAL A 228 -20.44 -8.23 -16.00
CA VAL A 228 -21.20 -7.12 -16.58
C VAL A 228 -20.42 -6.49 -17.73
N ARG A 229 -21.02 -6.46 -18.93
CA ARG A 229 -20.50 -5.71 -20.07
C ARG A 229 -20.89 -4.24 -19.95
N TRP A 230 -20.00 -3.42 -19.42
CA TRP A 230 -20.20 -1.98 -19.22
C TRP A 230 -20.18 -1.16 -20.52
N THR A 231 -19.66 -1.71 -21.61
CA THR A 231 -19.58 -1.05 -22.92
C THR A 231 -20.07 -1.97 -24.03
N THR A 232 -20.53 -1.35 -25.12
CA THR A 232 -20.91 -2.06 -26.35
C THR A 232 -20.04 -1.55 -27.50
N PRO A 233 -19.59 -2.43 -28.41
CA PRO A 233 -18.85 -1.98 -29.59
C PRO A 233 -19.66 -0.98 -30.40
N HIS A 234 -19.01 0.10 -30.85
CA HIS A 234 -19.64 1.13 -31.67
C HIS A 234 -18.89 1.28 -33.00
N GLY A 235 -19.63 1.15 -34.11
CA GLY A 235 -19.07 1.22 -35.46
C GLY A 235 -18.50 -0.10 -35.97
N GLN A 236 -17.84 -0.05 -37.12
CA GLN A 236 -17.16 -1.20 -37.72
C GLN A 236 -15.72 -1.32 -37.17
N PRO A 237 -15.16 -2.53 -37.07
CA PRO A 237 -13.74 -2.72 -36.75
C PRO A 237 -12.84 -1.96 -37.73
N VAL A 238 -11.73 -1.43 -37.22
CA VAL A 238 -10.72 -0.72 -38.02
C VAL A 238 -9.40 -1.47 -37.97
N ASP A 239 -8.67 -1.47 -39.10
CA ASP A 239 -7.34 -2.08 -39.17
C ASP A 239 -6.29 -1.12 -38.59
N ILE A 240 -5.52 -1.62 -37.61
CA ILE A 240 -4.48 -0.86 -36.90
C ILE A 240 -3.14 -1.56 -37.10
N ALA A 241 -2.13 -0.82 -37.56
CA ALA A 241 -0.74 -1.27 -37.62
C ALA A 241 0.13 -0.54 -36.59
N LEU A 242 0.83 -1.30 -35.73
CA LEU A 242 1.76 -0.79 -34.71
C LEU A 242 3.20 -1.14 -35.11
N LEU A 243 4.00 -0.13 -35.46
CA LEU A 243 5.42 -0.29 -35.79
C LEU A 243 6.28 -0.02 -34.53
N GLN A 244 6.99 -1.05 -34.04
CA GLN A 244 7.91 -0.93 -32.91
C GLN A 244 9.36 -0.90 -33.41
N GLY A 245 9.89 0.30 -33.64
CA GLY A 245 11.18 0.48 -34.31
C GLY A 245 12.42 0.05 -33.52
N ASN A 246 12.34 -0.03 -32.18
CA ASN A 246 13.45 -0.41 -31.30
C ASN A 246 14.78 0.32 -31.61
N ILE A 247 14.71 1.64 -31.81
CA ILE A 247 15.88 2.48 -32.11
C ILE A 247 16.76 2.56 -30.85
N PRO A 248 18.05 2.17 -30.93
CA PRO A 248 18.99 2.26 -29.81
C PRO A 248 19.32 3.68 -29.35
#